data_AF-A0A7H4MC77-F1
#
_entry.id   AF-A0A7H4MC77-F1
#
_cell.length_a   1.000
_cell.length_b   1.000
_cell.length_c   1.000
_cell.angle_alpha   90.00
_cell.angle_beta   90.00
_cell.angle_gamma   90.00
#
_symmetry.space_group_name_H-M   'P 1'
#
loop_
_entity.id
_entity.type
_entity.pdbx_description
1 polymer ?
#
loop_
_entity_poly.entity_id
_entity_poly.type
_entity_poly.pdbx_seq_one_letter_code
_entity_poly.pdbx_strand_id
1 'polypeptide(L)'
;MILLIKEELHHFWQVREMMLARDIPYVKITASNYARGMRREVRSHEPVMLIDKLICGAYIEARSCERFAALAPWLDDDLQKFYLSLLRSEARHYQDYLDLAQKIAGDDISERVRQLGEAEAALILRPEAEFRFHSGVPVAA
;
A
#
# COMPACT_ATOMS: atom_id res chain seq x y z
N MET A 1 -7.61 -6.76 12.72
CA MET A 1 -7.97 -6.96 11.29
C MET A 1 -9.40 -6.54 10.97
N ILE A 2 -10.45 -6.90 11.74
CA ILE A 2 -11.83 -6.45 11.44
C ILE A 2 -11.95 -4.92 11.39
N LEU A 3 -11.32 -4.19 12.33
CA LEU A 3 -11.35 -2.72 12.36
C LEU A 3 -10.68 -2.12 11.13
N LEU A 4 -9.49 -2.62 10.76
CA LEU A 4 -8.78 -2.23 9.54
C LEU A 4 -9.67 -2.41 8.29
N ILE A 5 -10.35 -3.56 8.14
CA ILE A 5 -11.23 -3.80 6.98
C ILE A 5 -12.38 -2.78 6.92
N LYS A 6 -12.96 -2.40 8.07
CA LYS A 6 -14.02 -1.39 8.12
C LYS A 6 -13.48 0.00 7.75
N GLU A 7 -12.28 0.33 8.21
CA GLU A 7 -11.59 1.59 7.90
C GLU A 7 -11.28 1.67 6.39
N GLU A 8 -10.72 0.62 5.79
CA GLU A 8 -10.46 0.56 4.34
C GLU A 8 -11.74 0.65 3.50
N LEU A 9 -12.83 0.01 3.94
CA LEU A 9 -14.11 0.13 3.25
C LEU A 9 -14.66 1.57 3.36
N HIS A 10 -14.42 2.25 4.48
CA HIS A 10 -14.78 3.66 4.63
C HIS A 10 -13.97 4.55 3.68
N HIS A 11 -12.65 4.36 3.60
CA HIS A 11 -11.80 5.06 2.64
C HIS A 11 -12.27 4.86 1.19
N PHE A 12 -12.64 3.63 0.82
CA PHE A 12 -13.18 3.33 -0.51
C PHE A 12 -14.42 4.18 -0.83
N TRP A 13 -15.35 4.33 0.12
CA TRP A 13 -16.54 5.15 -0.10
C TRP A 13 -16.21 6.64 -0.20
N GLN A 14 -15.27 7.14 0.60
CA GLN A 14 -14.82 8.54 0.49
C GLN A 14 -14.21 8.83 -0.89
N VAL A 15 -13.38 7.93 -1.41
CA VAL A 15 -12.84 8.05 -2.78
C VAL A 15 -13.96 8.06 -3.81
N ARG A 16 -14.97 7.19 -3.66
CA ARG A 16 -16.15 7.14 -4.56
C ARG A 16 -16.93 8.43 -4.59
N GLU A 17 -17.18 9.03 -3.43
CA GLU A 17 -17.89 10.31 -3.32
C GLU A 17 -17.08 11.44 -3.99
N MET A 18 -15.76 11.45 -3.83
CA MET A 18 -14.89 12.43 -4.49
C MET A 18 -14.84 12.26 -6.00
N MET A 19 -14.81 11.02 -6.50
CA MET A 19 -14.90 10.74 -7.93
C MET A 19 -16.22 11.27 -8.50
N LEU A 20 -17.35 11.01 -7.83
CA LEU A 20 -18.66 11.47 -8.26
C LEU A 20 -18.74 13.01 -8.28
N ALA A 21 -18.25 13.67 -7.24
CA ALA A 21 -18.23 15.14 -7.15
C ALA A 21 -17.37 15.81 -8.24
N ARG A 22 -16.40 15.07 -8.81
CA ARG A 22 -15.48 15.54 -9.84
C ARG A 22 -15.80 15.01 -11.24
N ASP A 23 -16.98 14.40 -11.42
CA ASP A 23 -17.43 13.78 -12.68
C ASP A 23 -16.43 12.75 -13.25
N ILE A 24 -15.75 12.01 -12.37
CA ILE A 24 -14.82 10.96 -12.75
C ILE A 24 -15.59 9.63 -12.84
N PRO A 25 -15.71 9.02 -14.03
CA PRO A 25 -16.47 7.79 -14.20
C PRO A 25 -15.81 6.63 -13.46
N TYR A 26 -16.63 5.80 -12.82
CA TYR A 26 -16.13 4.57 -12.22
C TYR A 26 -15.97 3.48 -13.27
N VAL A 27 -14.73 3.27 -13.70
CA VAL A 27 -14.37 2.23 -14.67
C VAL A 27 -13.49 1.17 -14.03
N LYS A 28 -13.51 -0.03 -14.60
CA LYS A 28 -12.60 -1.09 -14.17
C LYS A 28 -11.19 -0.80 -14.70
N ILE A 29 -10.25 -0.65 -13.78
CA ILE A 29 -8.82 -0.56 -14.10
C ILE A 29 -8.12 -1.87 -13.71
N THR A 30 -7.13 -2.28 -14.51
CA THR A 30 -6.24 -3.42 -14.17
C THR A 30 -5.34 -3.05 -12.99
N ALA A 31 -4.98 -4.03 -12.15
CA ALA A 31 -4.02 -3.80 -11.07
C ALA A 31 -2.59 -3.67 -11.61
N SER A 32 -1.75 -2.86 -10.95
CA SER A 32 -0.32 -2.83 -11.27
C SER A 32 0.38 -4.13 -10.90
N ASN A 33 1.64 -4.27 -11.33
CA ASN A 33 2.44 -5.43 -10.99
C ASN A 33 3.01 -5.40 -9.55
N TYR A 34 2.75 -4.35 -8.75
CA TYR A 34 3.33 -4.15 -7.42
C TYR A 34 2.92 -5.24 -6.41
N ALA A 35 1.63 -5.32 -6.05
CA ALA A 35 1.15 -6.32 -5.09
C ALA A 35 1.32 -7.77 -5.59
N ARG A 36 1.39 -7.97 -6.92
CA ARG A 36 1.72 -9.26 -7.52
C ARG A 36 3.20 -9.59 -7.33
N GLY A 37 4.09 -8.62 -7.53
CA GLY A 37 5.53 -8.74 -7.30
C GLY A 37 5.85 -9.08 -5.86
N MET A 38 5.30 -8.31 -4.90
CA MET A 38 5.47 -8.58 -3.46
C MET A 38 5.02 -10.00 -3.08
N ARG A 39 3.91 -10.48 -3.65
CA ARG A 39 3.40 -11.84 -3.39
C ARG A 39 4.31 -12.95 -3.91
N ARG A 40 5.19 -12.69 -4.87
CA ARG A 40 6.15 -13.71 -5.36
C ARG A 40 7.26 -13.98 -4.36
N GLU A 41 7.57 -13.01 -3.52
CA GLU A 41 8.59 -13.14 -2.48
C GLU A 41 8.11 -13.93 -1.25
N VAL A 42 6.79 -14.12 -1.12
CA VAL A 42 6.17 -14.80 0.03
C VAL A 42 6.52 -16.30 0.03
N ARG A 43 7.06 -16.78 1.16
CA ARG A 43 7.33 -18.21 1.40
C ARG A 43 6.04 -19.02 1.41
N SER A 44 6.11 -20.30 1.03
CA SER A 44 4.93 -21.14 0.75
C SER A 44 4.39 -21.98 1.91
N HIS A 45 5.09 -22.04 3.04
CA HIS A 45 4.73 -22.92 4.17
C HIS A 45 4.38 -22.10 5.41
N GLU A 46 3.50 -22.62 6.27
CA GLU A 46 3.17 -21.96 7.55
C GLU A 46 4.20 -22.29 8.64
N PRO A 47 4.43 -21.38 9.61
CA PRO A 47 3.79 -20.06 9.81
C PRO A 47 4.44 -18.92 9.00
N VAL A 48 5.53 -19.21 8.27
CA VAL A 48 6.35 -18.19 7.60
C VAL A 48 5.63 -17.51 6.44
N MET A 49 4.68 -18.19 5.80
CA MET A 49 3.81 -17.61 4.78
C MET A 49 2.94 -16.49 5.35
N LEU A 50 2.32 -16.70 6.51
CA LEU A 50 1.52 -15.66 7.17
C LEU A 50 2.38 -14.46 7.58
N ILE A 51 3.56 -14.71 8.16
CA ILE A 51 4.50 -13.65 8.56
C ILE A 51 4.88 -12.79 7.33
N ASP A 52 5.26 -13.42 6.22
CA ASP A 52 5.62 -12.71 4.99
C ASP A 52 4.44 -11.91 4.42
N LYS A 53 3.22 -12.47 4.44
CA LYS A 53 2.02 -11.74 3.99
C LYS A 53 1.76 -10.49 4.81
N LEU A 54 2.00 -10.55 6.13
CA LEU A 54 1.84 -9.41 7.02
C LEU A 54 2.92 -8.34 6.77
N ILE A 55 4.17 -8.75 6.57
CA ILE A 55 5.26 -7.81 6.22
C ILE A 55 4.99 -7.16 4.86
N CYS A 56 4.53 -7.92 3.85
CA CYS A 56 4.09 -7.37 2.58
C CYS A 56 2.94 -6.37 2.74
N GLY A 57 1.98 -6.67 3.62
CA GLY A 57 0.91 -5.75 4.02
C GLY A 57 1.47 -4.44 4.57
N ALA A 58 2.38 -4.52 5.53
CA ALA A 58 3.04 -3.34 6.09
C ALA A 58 3.74 -2.48 5.02
N TYR A 59 4.45 -3.09 4.07
CA TYR A 59 5.07 -2.35 2.96
C TYR A 59 4.05 -1.67 2.05
N ILE A 60 2.90 -2.29 1.79
CA ILE A 60 1.84 -1.67 0.98
C ILE A 60 1.31 -0.41 1.68
N GLU A 61 0.97 -0.49 2.96
CA GLU A 61 0.47 0.64 3.76
C GLU A 61 1.55 1.74 3.93
N ALA A 62 2.80 1.35 4.20
CA ALA A 62 3.91 2.30 4.33
C ALA A 62 4.19 3.05 3.03
N ARG A 63 4.09 2.37 1.88
CA ARG A 63 4.23 3.00 0.57
C ARG A 63 3.04 3.90 0.25
N SER A 64 1.83 3.50 0.60
CA SER A 64 0.63 4.34 0.46
C SER A 64 0.79 5.64 1.26
N CYS A 65 1.19 5.53 2.52
CA CYS A 65 1.53 6.65 3.41
C CYS A 65 2.53 7.61 2.76
N GLU A 66 3.67 7.09 2.29
CA GLU A 66 4.71 7.89 1.63
C GLU A 66 4.22 8.58 0.36
N ARG A 67 3.44 7.89 -0.49
CA ARG A 67 2.89 8.48 -1.72
C ARG A 67 1.82 9.53 -1.44
N PHE A 68 0.95 9.32 -0.44
CA PHE A 68 0.01 10.34 -0.02
C PHE A 68 0.73 11.60 0.45
N ALA A 69 1.79 11.47 1.24
CA ALA A 69 2.63 12.60 1.67
C ALA A 69 3.31 13.31 0.50
N ALA A 70 3.87 12.55 -0.45
CA ALA A 70 4.57 13.10 -1.60
C ALA A 70 3.63 13.83 -2.57
N LEU A 71 2.39 13.34 -2.74
CA LEU A 71 1.40 13.92 -3.65
C LEU A 71 0.66 15.12 -3.03
N ALA A 72 0.37 15.10 -1.72
CA ALA A 72 -0.47 16.09 -1.06
C ALA A 72 -0.12 17.57 -1.37
N PRO A 73 1.16 18.00 -1.44
CA PRO A 73 1.52 19.39 -1.76
C PRO A 73 1.16 19.86 -3.17
N TRP A 74 0.81 18.94 -4.07
CA TRP A 74 0.53 19.21 -5.49
C TRP A 74 -0.96 19.15 -5.83
N LEU A 75 -1.82 18.91 -4.84
CA LEU A 75 -3.25 18.73 -5.01
C LEU A 75 -4.02 20.01 -4.69
N ASP A 76 -5.26 20.11 -5.18
CA ASP A 76 -6.20 21.13 -4.72
C ASP A 76 -6.52 20.97 -3.22
N ASP A 77 -6.99 22.04 -2.58
CA ASP A 77 -7.24 22.11 -1.14
C ASP A 77 -8.07 20.93 -0.60
N ASP A 78 -9.09 20.49 -1.34
CA ASP A 78 -9.98 19.42 -0.91
C ASP A 78 -9.27 18.06 -0.99
N LEU A 79 -8.59 17.77 -2.10
CA LEU A 79 -7.82 16.52 -2.25
C LEU A 79 -6.60 16.49 -1.33
N GLN A 80 -5.92 17.61 -1.12
CA GLN A 80 -4.81 17.72 -0.18
C GLN A 80 -5.27 17.36 1.23
N LYS A 81 -6.35 17.98 1.73
CA LYS A 81 -6.91 17.66 3.05
C LYS A 81 -7.30 16.20 3.16
N PHE A 82 -7.89 15.63 2.11
CA PHE A 82 -8.24 14.23 2.08
C PHE A 82 -7.02 13.31 2.16
N TYR A 83 -6.01 13.52 1.33
CA TYR A 83 -4.79 12.69 1.30
C TYR A 83 -4.02 12.80 2.62
N LEU A 84 -3.96 13.99 3.23
CA LEU A 84 -3.40 14.18 4.56
C LEU A 84 -4.20 13.48 5.67
N SER A 85 -5.52 13.31 5.49
CA SER A 85 -6.35 12.56 6.44
C SER A 85 -6.08 11.05 6.39
N LEU A 86 -5.88 10.49 5.19
CA LEU A 86 -5.53 9.08 4.97
C LEU A 86 -4.14 8.74 5.53
N LEU A 87 -3.18 9.66 5.42
CA LEU A 87 -1.83 9.51 5.95
C LEU A 87 -1.77 8.96 7.39
N ARG A 88 -2.69 9.39 8.25
CA ARG A 88 -2.73 8.97 9.66
C ARG A 88 -3.25 7.55 9.85
N SER A 89 -4.18 7.08 9.02
CA SER A 89 -4.67 5.69 9.08
C SER A 89 -3.63 4.73 8.52
N GLU A 90 -3.03 5.05 7.37
CA GLU A 90 -1.96 4.25 6.75
C GLU A 90 -0.75 4.07 7.70
N ALA A 91 -0.38 5.14 8.41
CA ALA A 91 0.70 5.09 9.40
C ALA A 91 0.41 4.10 10.54
N ARG A 92 -0.84 4.00 10.99
CA ARG A 92 -1.25 2.99 11.99
C ARG A 92 -1.30 1.60 11.38
N HIS A 93 -1.82 1.46 10.16
CA HIS A 93 -1.97 0.16 9.52
C HIS A 93 -0.65 -0.55 9.30
N TYR A 94 0.40 0.14 8.83
CA TYR A 94 1.70 -0.52 8.65
C TYR A 94 2.27 -1.01 9.97
N GLN A 95 2.09 -0.25 11.06
CA GLN A 95 2.54 -0.63 12.41
C GLN A 95 1.76 -1.85 12.90
N ASP A 96 0.43 -1.84 12.77
CA ASP A 96 -0.42 -2.98 13.12
C ASP A 96 -0.01 -4.27 12.38
N TYR A 97 0.34 -4.16 11.10
CA TYR A 97 0.83 -5.29 10.30
C TYR A 97 2.19 -5.81 10.80
N LEU A 98 3.17 -4.94 11.05
CA LEU A 98 4.49 -5.35 11.54
C LEU A 98 4.42 -5.92 12.96
N ASP A 99 3.66 -5.30 13.85
CA ASP A 99 3.47 -5.78 15.22
C ASP A 99 2.82 -7.17 15.23
N LEU A 100 1.84 -7.41 14.36
CA LEU A 100 1.22 -8.72 14.22
C LEU A 100 2.20 -9.76 13.65
N ALA A 101 3.00 -9.37 12.65
CA ALA A 101 4.04 -10.24 12.09
C ALA A 101 5.07 -10.64 13.17
N GLN A 102 5.56 -9.68 13.95
CA GLN A 102 6.52 -9.89 15.03
C GLN A 102 5.97 -10.80 16.14
N LYS A 103 4.69 -10.63 16.51
CA LYS A 103 4.01 -11.48 17.51
C LYS A 103 3.87 -12.92 17.04
N ILE A 104 3.61 -13.15 15.76
CA ILE A 104 3.43 -14.50 15.20
C ILE A 104 4.77 -15.21 15.00
N ALA A 105 5.80 -14.47 14.59
CA ALA A 105 7.14 -15.01 14.38
C ALA A 105 7.74 -15.53 15.69
N GLY A 106 7.64 -14.74 16.77
CA GLY A 106 8.25 -15.08 18.06
C GLY A 106 9.77 -14.91 18.10
N ASP A 107 10.38 -14.57 16.97
CA ASP A 107 11.80 -14.27 16.75
C ASP A 107 11.98 -12.98 15.92
N ASP A 108 13.22 -12.52 15.77
CA ASP A 108 13.51 -11.28 15.03
C ASP A 108 13.16 -11.38 13.54
N ILE A 109 12.29 -10.48 13.07
CA ILE A 109 11.89 -10.41 11.66
C ILE A 109 12.67 -9.36 10.86
N SER A 110 13.59 -8.62 11.48
CA SER A 110 14.27 -7.46 10.87
C SER A 110 14.96 -7.80 9.55
N GLU A 111 15.66 -8.93 9.50
CA GLU A 111 16.31 -9.38 8.26
C GLU A 111 15.30 -9.69 7.17
N ARG A 112 14.15 -10.28 7.53
CA ARG A 112 13.10 -10.58 6.55
C ARG A 112 12.40 -9.32 6.05
N VAL A 113 12.17 -8.36 6.94
CA VAL A 113 11.67 -7.02 6.59
C VAL A 113 12.60 -6.37 5.57
N ARG A 114 13.91 -6.35 5.84
CA ARG A 114 14.92 -5.80 4.91
C ARG A 114 14.87 -6.43 3.53
N GLN A 115 14.81 -7.76 3.45
CA GLN A 115 14.73 -8.49 2.17
C GLN A 115 13.48 -8.12 1.36
N LEU A 116 12.31 -8.07 2.02
CA LEU A 116 11.06 -7.68 1.36
C LEU A 116 11.08 -6.20 0.96
N GLY A 117 11.77 -5.34 1.72
CA GLY A 117 11.98 -3.94 1.37
C GLY A 117 12.85 -3.73 0.13
N GLU A 118 13.88 -4.55 -0.07
CA GLU A 118 14.68 -4.52 -1.30
C GLU A 118 13.85 -4.91 -2.53
N ALA A 119 13.01 -5.95 -2.39
CA ALA A 119 12.08 -6.35 -3.44
C ALA A 119 11.02 -5.26 -3.72
N GLU A 120 10.48 -4.63 -2.68
CA GLU A 120 9.54 -3.51 -2.81
C GLU A 120 10.17 -2.33 -3.56
N ALA A 121 11.37 -1.92 -3.15
CA ALA A 121 12.09 -0.83 -3.78
C ALA A 121 12.35 -1.09 -5.27
N ALA A 122 12.72 -2.33 -5.63
CA ALA A 122 12.89 -2.73 -7.02
C ALA A 122 11.59 -2.60 -7.84
N LEU A 123 10.42 -2.88 -7.23
CA LEU A 123 9.12 -2.72 -7.90
C LEU A 123 8.72 -1.24 -8.10
N ILE A 124 9.13 -0.36 -7.20
CA ILE A 124 8.85 1.09 -7.27
C ILE A 124 9.78 1.80 -8.25
N LEU A 125 11.05 1.40 -8.31
CA LEU A 125 12.07 2.05 -9.14
C LEU A 125 12.10 1.57 -10.58
N ARG A 126 11.56 0.38 -10.88
CA ARG A 126 11.55 -0.12 -12.26
C ARG A 126 10.64 0.72 -13.17
N PRO A 127 10.92 0.75 -14.48
CA PRO A 127 9.99 1.29 -15.46
C PRO A 127 8.68 0.49 -15.54
N GLU A 128 7.53 1.15 -15.64
CA GLU A 128 6.22 0.53 -15.83
C GLU A 128 5.36 1.38 -16.79
N ALA A 129 4.66 0.75 -17.74
CA ALA A 129 3.87 1.48 -18.74
C ALA A 129 2.54 2.01 -18.19
N GLU A 130 1.93 1.28 -17.25
CA GLU A 130 0.64 1.65 -16.67
C GLU A 130 0.83 2.47 -15.39
N PHE A 131 0.30 3.69 -15.37
CA PHE A 131 0.26 4.50 -14.15
C PHE A 131 -0.81 3.97 -13.19
N ARG A 132 -0.40 3.65 -11.96
CA ARG A 132 -1.26 3.27 -10.84
C ARG A 132 -0.72 3.85 -9.54
N PHE A 133 -1.54 3.85 -8.50
CA PHE A 133 -1.14 4.37 -7.20
C PHE A 133 0.10 3.68 -6.62
N HIS A 134 0.40 2.42 -6.98
CA HIS A 134 1.64 1.72 -6.63
C HIS A 134 2.48 1.28 -7.85
N SER A 135 2.27 1.86 -9.05
CA SER A 135 3.11 1.50 -10.21
C SER A 135 4.57 1.92 -10.00
N GLY A 136 5.47 1.29 -10.74
CA GLY A 136 6.83 1.78 -10.93
C GLY A 136 6.87 3.12 -11.68
N VAL A 137 8.04 3.52 -12.14
CA VAL A 137 8.26 4.79 -12.86
C VAL A 137 7.57 4.74 -14.23
N PRO A 138 6.58 5.60 -14.52
CA PRO A 138 5.94 5.64 -15.82
C PRO A 138 6.96 5.84 -16.94
N VAL A 139 7.00 4.93 -17.91
CA VAL A 139 7.72 5.22 -19.17
C VAL A 139 6.89 6.22 -19.96
N ALA A 140 7.49 7.33 -20.39
CA ALA A 140 6.82 8.28 -21.25
C ALA A 140 6.28 7.55 -22.50
N ALA A 141 5.02 7.82 -22.83
CA ALA A 141 4.40 7.36 -24.09
C ALA A 141 5.01 8.10 -25.29
#